data_AF-A0A8H7KRU9-F1
#
_entry.id   AF-A0A8H7KRU9-F1
#
_cell.length_a   1.000
_cell.length_b   1.000
_cell.length_c   1.000
_cell.angle_alpha   90.00
_cell.angle_beta   90.00
_cell.angle_gamma   90.00
#
_symmetry.space_group_name_H-M   'P 1'
#
loop_
_entity.id
_entity.type
_entity.pdbx_description
1 polymer ?
#
loop_
_entity_poly.entity_id
_entity_poly.type
_entity_poly.pdbx_seq_one_letter_code
_entity_poly.pdbx_strand_id
1 'polypeptide(L)' 'MFATLCTIKGDTSMMSRALKARKSPEGVLFYQLDFSVVLLFGLTELKAQLAWVENGEEKLSPARVVYEIEDTISDA' A
#
# COMPACT_ATOMS: atom_id res chain seq x y z
N MET A 1 -19.30 -8.71 9.87
CA MET A 1 -18.15 -9.17 9.06
C MET A 1 -17.91 -8.12 7.99
N PHE A 2 -16.67 -7.68 7.77
CA PHE A 2 -16.35 -6.72 6.70
C PHE A 2 -15.97 -7.49 5.43
N ALA A 3 -16.39 -6.98 4.28
CA ALA A 3 -15.99 -7.52 2.98
C ALA A 3 -14.68 -6.86 2.51
N THR A 4 -13.78 -7.64 1.90
CA THR A 4 -12.59 -7.11 1.23
C THR A 4 -13.01 -6.42 -0.06
N LEU A 5 -12.80 -5.11 -0.16
CA LEU A 5 -13.15 -4.34 -1.36
C LEU A 5 -12.20 -4.63 -2.53
N CYS A 6 -10.90 -4.66 -2.25
CA CYS A 6 -9.86 -5.00 -3.22
C CYS A 6 -8.53 -5.32 -2.52
N THR A 7 -7.64 -5.98 -3.25
CA THR A 7 -6.27 -6.23 -2.82
C THR A 7 -5.32 -5.27 -3.55
N ILE A 8 -4.45 -4.57 -2.80
CA ILE A 8 -3.46 -3.64 -3.37
C ILE A 8 -2.06 -4.24 -3.25
N LYS A 9 -1.31 -4.23 -4.36
CA LYS A 9 0.12 -4.54 -4.38
C LYS A 9 0.92 -3.28 -4.69
N GLY A 10 1.83 -2.90 -3.80
CA GLY A 10 2.75 -1.78 -3.98
C GLY A 10 4.17 -2.12 -3.53
N ASP A 11 5.16 -1.45 -4.11
CA ASP A 11 6.57 -1.59 -3.73
C ASP A 11 6.97 -0.46 -2.77
N THR A 12 7.48 -0.83 -1.58
CA THR A 12 7.90 0.12 -0.55
C THR A 12 9.42 0.37 -0.55
N SER A 13 10.17 -0.19 -1.50
CA SER A 13 11.64 -0.05 -1.58
C SER A 13 12.10 1.41 -1.65
N MET A 14 11.32 2.25 -2.35
CA MET A 14 11.55 3.68 -2.51
C MET A 14 11.36 4.49 -1.22
N MET A 15 10.77 3.90 -0.18
CA MET A 15 10.46 4.59 1.08
C MET A 15 11.49 4.34 2.18
N SER A 16 12.60 3.67 1.87
CA SER A 16 13.66 3.37 2.84
C SER A 16 14.16 4.61 3.60
N ARG A 17 14.23 5.77 2.95
CA ARG A 17 14.61 7.06 3.54
C ARG A 17 13.54 7.66 4.45
N ALA A 18 12.29 7.23 4.33
CA ALA A 18 11.20 7.65 5.19
C ALA A 18 11.07 6.77 6.46
N LEU A 19 11.89 5.71 6.59
CA LEU A 19 11.91 4.86 7.78
C LEU A 19 12.37 5.66 9.00
N LYS A 20 11.55 5.62 10.05
CA LYS A 20 11.85 6.28 11.32
C LYS A 20 12.35 5.25 12.30
N ALA A 21 13.61 5.39 12.73
CA ALA A 21 14.14 4.61 13.84
C ALA A 21 13.35 4.91 15.13
N ARG A 22 13.03 3.85 15.87
CA ARG A 22 12.28 3.90 17.13
C ARG A 22 12.91 2.90 18.11
N LYS A 23 12.71 3.14 19.40
CA LYS A 23 13.05 2.19 20.46
C LYS A 23 11.78 1.74 21.14
N SER A 24 11.66 0.44 21.38
CA SER A 24 10.58 -0.09 22.21
C SER A 24 10.77 0.35 23.67
N PRO A 25 9.76 0.20 24.53
CA PRO A 25 9.91 0.44 25.97
C PRO A 25 11.07 -0.35 26.60
N GLU A 26 11.37 -1.54 26.07
CA GLU A 26 12.47 -2.43 26.48
C GLU A 26 13.83 -2.05 25.86
N GLY A 27 13.87 -0.99 25.04
CA GLY A 27 15.09 -0.47 24.41
C GLY A 27 15.46 -1.12 23.07
N VAL A 28 14.64 -2.02 22.52
CA VAL A 28 14.91 -2.70 21.24
C VAL A 28 14.71 -1.73 20.08
N LEU A 29 15.69 -1.67 19.17
CA LEU A 29 15.61 -0.84 17.95
C LEU A 29 14.65 -1.47 16.93
N PHE A 30 13.72 -0.68 16.41
CA PHE A 30 12.85 -1.03 15.28
C PHE A 30 12.67 0.17 14.33
N TYR A 31 12.08 -0.08 13.17
CA TYR A 31 11.82 0.94 12.15
C TYR A 31 10.33 1.02 11.85
N GLN A 32 9.80 2.24 11.81
CA GLN A 32 8.41 2.54 11.47
C GLN A 32 8.35 3.21 10.11
N LEU A 33 7.44 2.74 9.25
CA LEU A 33 7.11 3.34 7.97
C LEU A 33 5.68 3.88 8.01
N ASP A 34 5.53 5.19 7.82
CA ASP A 34 4.22 5.85 7.73
C ASP A 34 3.91 6.15 6.27
N PHE A 35 2.83 5.58 5.73
CA PHE A 35 2.37 5.82 4.36
C PHE A 35 0.84 5.67 4.26
N SER A 36 0.28 6.24 3.20
CA SER A 36 -1.13 6.17 2.85
C SER A 36 -1.32 5.37 1.57
N VAL A 37 -2.40 4.58 1.52
CA VAL A 37 -2.89 4.00 0.27
C VAL A 37 -3.94 4.96 -0.29
N VAL A 38 -3.65 5.56 -1.43
CA VAL A 38 -4.54 6.50 -2.13
C VAL A 38 -5.31 5.72 -3.18
N LEU A 39 -6.63 5.63 -3.03
CA LEU A 39 -7.53 5.05 -4.02
C LEU A 39 -8.07 6.16 -4.93
N LEU A 40 -7.85 6.02 -6.24
CA LEU A 40 -8.36 6.94 -7.23
C LEU A 40 -9.50 6.28 -7.99
N PHE A 41 -10.70 6.85 -7.86
CA PHE A 41 -11.90 6.41 -8.55
C PHE A 41 -12.06 7.20 -9.85
N GLY A 42 -11.78 6.55 -10.97
CA GLY A 42 -12.19 7.03 -12.29
C GLY A 42 -13.65 6.67 -12.61
N LEU A 43 -14.10 6.96 -13.83
CA LEU A 43 -15.43 6.55 -14.28
C LEU A 43 -15.61 5.02 -14.28
N THR A 44 -14.63 4.30 -14.81
CA THR A 44 -14.66 2.84 -14.96
C THR A 44 -13.43 2.15 -14.36
N GLU A 45 -12.43 2.90 -13.92
CA GLU A 45 -11.14 2.37 -13.49
C GLU A 45 -10.85 2.74 -12.03
N LEU A 46 -10.53 1.74 -11.21
CA LEU A 46 -9.97 1.92 -9.88
C LEU A 46 -8.44 1.85 -9.98
N LYS A 47 -7.76 2.90 -9.52
CA LYS A 47 -6.29 2.94 -9.38
C LYS A 47 -5.90 3.06 -7.92
N ALA A 48 -4.66 2.69 -7.63
CA ALA A 48 -4.06 2.88 -6.32
C ALA A 48 -2.67 3.52 -6.44
N GLN A 49 -2.30 4.30 -5.44
CA GLN A 49 -0.95 4.83 -5.27
C GLN A 49 -0.55 4.70 -3.80
N LEU A 50 0.76 4.62 -3.53
CA LEU A 50 1.27 4.81 -2.17
C LEU A 50 1.78 6.24 -2.05
N ALA A 51 1.38 6.92 -0.97
CA ALA A 51 1.82 8.27 -0.65
C ALA A 51 2.56 8.30 0.69
N TRP A 52 3.65 9.05 0.78
CA TRP A 52 4.38 9.25 2.04
C TRP A 52 5.04 10.63 2.05
N VAL A 53 5.48 11.07 3.23
CA VAL A 53 6.25 12.31 3.37
C VAL A 53 7.72 11.96 3.55
N GLU A 54 8.57 12.54 2.71
CA GLU A 54 10.03 12.45 2.81
C GLU A 54 10.62 13.85 2.80
N ASN A 55 11.38 14.20 3.84
CA ASN A 55 12.00 15.53 3.99
C ASN A 55 11.00 16.71 3.87
N GLY A 56 9.76 16.52 4.31
CA GLY A 56 8.71 17.55 4.25
C GLY A 56 7.97 17.64 2.91
N GLU A 57 8.34 16.81 1.92
CA GLU A 57 7.67 16.74 0.63
C GLU A 57 6.83 15.47 0.52
N GLU A 58 5.63 15.59 -0.04
CA GLU A 58 4.83 14.43 -0.41
C GLU A 58 5.47 13.72 -1.61
N LYS A 59 5.62 12.40 -1.49
CA LYS A 59 6.10 11.50 -2.53
C LYS A 59 5.01 10.49 -2.86
N LEU A 60 4.98 10.09 -4.13
CA LEU A 60 4.03 9.11 -4.65
C LEU A 60 4.79 7.98 -5.33
N SER A 61 4.27 6.76 -5.19
CA SER A 61 4.70 5.63 -6.00
C SER A 61 3.49 4.87 -6.55
N PRO A 62 3.59 4.30 -7.75
CA PRO A 62 2.52 3.48 -8.30
C PRO A 62 2.21 2.27 -7.41
N ALA A 63 0.93 1.97 -7.24
CA ALA A 63 0.45 0.69 -6.73
C ALA A 63 -0.57 0.10 -7.71
N ARG A 64 -0.81 -1.20 -7.64
CA ARG A 64 -1.79 -1.86 -8.50
C ARG A 64 -2.88 -2.55 -7.69
N VAL A 65 -4.11 -2.42 -8.17
CA VAL A 65 -5.23 -3.25 -7.76
C VAL A 65 -5.00 -4.65 -8.32
N VAL A 66 -5.15 -5.67 -7.49
CA VAL A 66 -5.13 -7.08 -7.88
C VAL A 66 -6.57 -7.53 -8.03
N TYR A 67 -6.90 -7.99 -9.23
CA TYR A 67 -8.19 -8.60 -9.53
C TYR A 67 -8.06 -10.11 -9.31
N GLU A 68 -8.83 -10.66 -8.39
CA GLU A 68 -8.99 -12.10 -8.25
C GLU A 68 -10.00 -12.53 -9.31
N ILE A 69 -9.53 -13.30 -10.30
CA ILE A 69 -10.40 -13.93 -11.27
C ILE A 69 -10.77 -15.27 -10.63
N GLU A 70 -12.03 -15.47 -10.27
CA GLU A 70 -12.51 -16.80 -9.90
C GLU A 70 -12.41 -17.68 -11.15
N ASP A 71 -11.38 -18.54 -11.22
CA ASP A 71 -11.30 -19.62 -12.20
C ASP A 71 -12.39 -20.64 -11.88
N THR A 72 -13.62 -20.39 -12.28
CA THR A 72 -14.66 -21.42 -12.30
C THR A 72 -15.51 -21.29 -13.56
N ILE A 73 -14.93 -21.75 -14.66
CA ILE A 73 -15.72 -22.45 -15.67
C ILE A 73 -15.28 -23.90 -15.56
N SER A 74 -15.95 -24.67 -14.69
CA SER A 74 -15.97 -26.12 -14.89
C SER A 74 -16.93 -26.37 -16.04
N ASP A 75 -16.39 -26.65 -17.22
CA ASP A 75 -17.17 -27.17 -18.33
C ASP A 75 -17.77 -28.51 -17.90
N ALA A 76 -19.08 -28.51 -17.62
CA ALA A 76 -19.90 -29.70 -17.39
C ALA A 76 -20.96 -29.80 -18.49
#